data_AF-A0A533B7E9-F1
#
_entry.id   AF-A0A533B7E9-F1
#
_cell.length_a   1.000
_cell.length_b   1.000
_cell.length_c   1.000
_cell.angle_alpha   90.00
_cell.angle_beta   90.00
_cell.angle_gamma   90.00
#
_symmetry.space_group_name_H-M   'P 1'
#
loop_
_entity.id
_entity.type
_entity.pdbx_description
1 polymer ?
#
loop_
_entity_poly.entity_id
_entity_poly.type
_entity_poly.pdbx_seq_one_letter_code
_entity_poly.pdbx_strand_id
1 'polypeptide(L)'
;MNTVIASPYPYQLPPRDSGARVALVVIDRQRDIIEPGGFGAVLGNQVELLQKIVPTVAGLLKTFRELRLPVIHTREGHRPDLSDCPPAKRSRGDSALHIGDPGPMGRILVLGEPGNDF
;
A
#
# COMPACT_ATOMS: atom_id res chain seq x y z
N MET A 1 -13.98 -6.49 26.13
CA MET A 1 -14.71 -5.38 25.46
C MET A 1 -14.38 -5.44 23.98
N ASN A 2 -15.39 -5.45 23.10
CA ASN A 2 -15.22 -5.56 21.64
C ASN A 2 -15.37 -4.19 20.95
N THR A 3 -14.95 -3.11 21.59
CA THR A 3 -15.17 -1.75 21.08
C THR A 3 -13.85 -1.01 21.00
N VAL A 4 -13.61 -0.32 19.89
CA VAL A 4 -12.45 0.55 19.64
C VAL A 4 -12.88 1.99 19.77
N ILE A 5 -12.12 2.82 20.49
CA ILE A 5 -12.38 4.27 20.55
C ILE A 5 -12.17 4.84 19.15
N ALA A 6 -13.20 5.46 18.58
CA ALA A 6 -13.19 6.00 17.24
C ALA A 6 -14.05 7.27 17.16
N SER A 7 -13.93 8.00 16.06
CA SER A 7 -14.74 9.16 15.74
C SER A 7 -15.74 8.80 14.62
N PRO A 8 -17.00 9.25 14.69
CA PRO A 8 -17.59 10.12 15.72
C PRO A 8 -18.09 9.38 16.97
N TYR A 9 -18.00 8.06 17.00
CA TYR A 9 -18.40 7.21 18.13
C TYR A 9 -17.56 5.94 18.20
N PRO A 10 -17.55 5.23 19.34
CA PRO A 10 -16.82 3.96 19.47
C PRO A 10 -17.25 2.92 18.42
N TYR A 11 -16.27 2.31 17.75
CA TYR A 11 -16.50 1.30 16.73
C TYR A 11 -16.62 -0.09 17.34
N GLN A 12 -17.76 -0.75 17.13
CA GLN A 12 -18.00 -2.09 17.65
C GLN A 12 -17.45 -3.15 16.68
N LEU A 13 -16.48 -3.93 17.14
CA LEU A 13 -15.97 -5.09 16.44
C LEU A 13 -16.94 -6.27 16.57
N PRO A 14 -17.05 -7.14 15.54
CA PRO A 14 -17.86 -8.34 15.62
C PRO A 14 -17.53 -9.20 16.86
N PRO A 15 -18.54 -9.78 17.53
CA PRO A 15 -18.33 -10.74 18.62
C PRO A 15 -17.49 -11.94 18.15
N ARG A 16 -16.61 -12.46 19.03
CA ARG A 16 -15.70 -13.57 18.66
C ARG A 16 -16.45 -14.87 18.30
N ASP A 17 -17.63 -15.04 18.85
CA ASP A 17 -18.55 -16.18 18.69
C ASP A 17 -19.54 -16.00 17.52
N SER A 18 -19.59 -14.84 16.87
CA SER A 18 -20.53 -14.55 15.78
C SER A 18 -20.19 -15.21 14.43
N GLY A 19 -19.04 -15.88 14.33
CA GLY A 19 -18.51 -16.40 13.05
C GLY A 19 -17.90 -15.31 12.13
N ALA A 20 -18.21 -14.04 12.35
CA ALA A 20 -17.58 -12.93 11.64
C ALA A 20 -16.12 -12.72 12.06
N ARG A 21 -15.27 -12.30 11.11
CA ARG A 21 -13.83 -12.14 11.30
C ARG A 21 -13.41 -10.71 10.97
N VAL A 22 -12.53 -10.17 11.81
CA VAL A 22 -11.87 -8.88 11.58
C VAL A 22 -10.57 -9.13 10.82
N ALA A 23 -10.30 -8.36 9.78
CA ALA A 23 -9.05 -8.41 9.02
C ALA A 23 -8.37 -7.04 9.00
N LEU A 24 -7.04 -7.03 8.98
CA LEU A 24 -6.25 -5.84 8.68
C LEU A 24 -5.94 -5.82 7.19
N VAL A 25 -6.32 -4.75 6.50
CA VAL A 25 -5.94 -4.51 5.10
C VAL A 25 -4.85 -3.45 5.08
N VAL A 26 -3.64 -3.82 4.66
CA VAL A 26 -2.51 -2.90 4.46
C VAL A 26 -2.42 -2.57 2.97
N ILE A 27 -2.75 -1.34 2.63
CA ILE A 27 -2.89 -0.90 1.25
C ILE A 27 -1.59 -0.29 0.74
N ASP A 28 -1.05 -0.85 -0.35
CA ASP A 28 -0.03 -0.30 -1.25
C ASP A 28 1.17 0.34 -0.53
N ARG A 29 1.61 -0.30 0.55
CA ARG A 29 2.80 0.09 1.32
C ARG A 29 4.08 -0.40 0.62
N GLN A 30 4.22 -0.10 -0.67
CA GLN A 30 5.32 -0.52 -1.53
C GLN A 30 6.42 0.53 -1.58
N ARG A 31 7.65 0.11 -1.91
CA ARG A 31 8.81 1.01 -2.06
C ARG A 31 8.58 2.08 -3.12
N ASP A 32 7.93 1.73 -4.22
CA ASP A 32 7.51 2.66 -5.28
C ASP A 32 6.63 3.79 -4.75
N ILE A 33 5.88 3.57 -3.67
CA ILE A 33 4.98 4.57 -3.09
C ILE A 33 5.71 5.41 -2.03
N ILE A 34 6.52 4.78 -1.18
CA ILE A 34 7.05 5.41 0.05
C ILE A 34 8.53 5.78 0.01
N GLU A 35 9.32 5.29 -0.95
CA GLU A 35 10.76 5.56 -1.03
C GLU A 35 11.09 6.61 -2.11
N PRO A 36 12.15 7.42 -1.89
CA PRO A 36 12.71 8.28 -2.93
C PRO A 36 13.10 7.47 -4.17
N GLY A 37 12.86 8.04 -5.35
CA GLY A 37 13.12 7.38 -6.63
C GLY A 37 12.05 6.38 -7.08
N GLY A 38 11.00 6.15 -6.28
CA GLY A 38 9.81 5.41 -6.68
C GLY A 38 8.75 6.27 -7.39
N PHE A 39 7.67 5.63 -7.83
CA PHE A 39 6.50 6.28 -8.41
C PHE A 39 5.96 7.49 -7.63
N GLY A 40 5.83 7.37 -6.30
CA GLY A 40 5.33 8.45 -5.44
C GLY A 40 6.17 9.72 -5.57
N ALA A 41 7.50 9.58 -5.60
CA ALA A 41 8.43 10.68 -5.77
C ALA A 41 8.45 11.22 -7.21
N VAL A 42 8.33 10.35 -8.22
CA VAL A 42 8.24 10.72 -9.65
C VAL A 42 7.07 11.64 -9.95
N LEU A 43 5.99 11.54 -9.19
CA LEU A 43 4.83 12.44 -9.28
C LEU A 43 5.04 13.79 -8.55
N GLY A 44 6.20 14.03 -7.95
CA GLY A 44 6.54 15.26 -7.24
C GLY A 44 6.08 15.30 -5.77
N ASN A 45 5.70 14.15 -5.18
CA ASN A 45 5.24 14.09 -3.79
C ASN A 45 6.41 14.05 -2.78
N GLN A 46 6.16 14.57 -1.58
CA GLN A 46 7.06 14.41 -0.42
C GLN A 46 6.82 13.05 0.26
N VAL A 47 7.49 12.00 -0.24
CA VAL A 47 7.29 10.61 0.20
C VAL A 47 7.71 10.35 1.65
N GLU A 48 8.54 11.21 2.24
CA GLU A 48 8.97 11.13 3.63
C GLU A 48 7.79 11.24 4.61
N LEU A 49 6.71 11.91 4.20
CA LEU A 49 5.47 11.97 4.99
C LEU A 49 4.83 10.58 5.15
N LEU A 50 4.95 9.73 4.12
CA LEU A 50 4.41 8.37 4.13
C LEU A 50 5.27 7.43 4.99
N GLN A 51 6.58 7.66 5.04
CA GLN A 51 7.49 6.88 5.87
C GLN A 51 7.20 7.02 7.37
N LYS A 52 6.61 8.14 7.81
CA LYS A 52 6.30 8.39 9.22
C LYS A 52 5.34 7.37 9.83
N ILE A 53 4.45 6.78 9.04
CA ILE A 53 3.46 5.80 9.53
C ILE A 53 3.99 4.36 9.56
N VAL A 54 5.18 4.11 9.02
CA VAL A 54 5.78 2.77 8.93
C VAL A 54 5.82 2.04 10.29
N PRO A 55 6.27 2.68 11.40
CA PRO A 55 6.27 2.01 12.71
C PRO A 55 4.86 1.72 13.24
N THR A 56 3.90 2.61 12.98
CA THR A 56 2.50 2.44 13.40
C THR A 56 1.85 1.25 12.70
N VAL A 57 2.04 1.13 11.38
CA VAL A 57 1.53 -0.01 10.61
C VAL A 57 2.22 -1.31 11.04
N ALA A 58 3.51 -1.29 11.34
CA ALA A 58 4.22 -2.44 11.91
C ALA A 58 3.64 -2.88 13.26
N GLY A 59 3.24 -1.93 14.11
CA GLY A 59 2.52 -2.21 15.36
C GLY A 59 1.18 -2.90 15.14
N LEU A 60 0.38 -2.43 14.18
CA LEU A 60 -0.89 -3.07 13.81
C LEU A 60 -0.67 -4.49 13.27
N LEU A 61 0.31 -4.67 12.39
CA LEU A 61 0.70 -5.98 11.86
C LEU A 61 1.09 -6.95 12.97
N LYS A 62 1.90 -6.50 13.93
CA LYS A 62 2.30 -7.30 15.09
C LYS A 62 1.08 -7.74 15.88
N THR A 63 0.20 -6.82 16.26
CA THR A 63 -1.02 -7.12 17.01
C THR A 63 -1.91 -8.14 16.29
N PHE A 64 -2.17 -7.96 14.99
CA PHE A 64 -3.00 -8.89 14.22
C PHE A 64 -2.38 -10.28 14.12
N ARG A 65 -1.05 -10.36 13.95
CA ARG A 65 -0.32 -11.64 13.91
C ARG A 65 -0.35 -12.37 15.25
N GLU A 66 -0.14 -11.66 16.37
CA GLU A 66 -0.22 -12.22 17.73
C GLU A 66 -1.62 -12.76 18.04
N LEU A 67 -2.66 -12.04 17.59
CA LEU A 67 -4.05 -12.47 17.73
C LEU A 67 -4.50 -13.52 16.70
N ARG A 68 -3.62 -13.91 15.77
CA ARG A 68 -3.89 -14.83 14.65
C ARG A 68 -5.11 -14.37 13.81
N LEU A 69 -5.24 -13.07 13.64
CA LEU A 69 -6.27 -12.47 12.80
C LEU A 69 -5.77 -12.32 11.35
N PRO A 70 -6.67 -12.39 10.35
CA PRO A 70 -6.30 -12.19 8.95
C PRO A 70 -5.59 -10.86 8.70
N VAL A 71 -4.54 -10.92 7.89
CA VAL A 71 -3.84 -9.76 7.34
C VAL A 71 -3.84 -9.90 5.82
N ILE A 72 -4.30 -8.87 5.13
CA ILE A 72 -4.38 -8.78 3.68
C ILE A 72 -3.49 -7.63 3.26
N HIS A 73 -2.64 -7.87 2.27
CA HIS A 73 -1.81 -6.83 1.68
C HIS A 73 -2.23 -6.62 0.22
N THR A 74 -2.30 -5.37 -0.20
CA THR A 74 -2.48 -5.02 -1.62
C THR A 74 -1.18 -4.48 -2.19
N ARG A 75 -1.05 -4.61 -3.51
CA ARG A 75 0.01 -3.98 -4.30
C ARG A 75 -0.60 -3.37 -5.54
N GLU A 76 -0.34 -2.09 -5.76
CA GLU A 76 -0.57 -1.45 -7.05
C GLU A 76 0.58 -1.85 -7.98
N GLY A 77 0.24 -2.33 -9.18
CA GLY A 77 1.23 -2.70 -10.17
C GLY A 77 0.59 -3.20 -11.45
N HIS A 78 1.37 -3.18 -12.51
CA HIS A 78 0.98 -3.57 -13.86
C HIS A 78 1.81 -4.75 -14.36
N ARG A 79 1.24 -5.58 -15.24
CA ARG A 79 1.99 -6.66 -15.89
C ARG A 79 3.21 -6.11 -16.64
N PRO A 80 4.29 -6.91 -16.81
CA PRO A 80 5.48 -6.46 -17.54
C PRO A 80 5.20 -5.98 -18.98
N ASP A 81 4.19 -6.54 -19.64
CA ASP A 81 3.75 -6.13 -20.99
C ASP A 81 2.81 -4.91 -20.99
N LEU A 82 2.45 -4.39 -19.81
CA LEU A 82 1.55 -3.27 -19.58
C LEU A 82 0.13 -3.46 -20.16
N SER A 83 -0.27 -4.70 -20.44
CA SER A 83 -1.59 -5.05 -20.99
C SER A 83 -2.76 -4.64 -20.10
N ASP A 84 -2.52 -4.50 -18.79
CA ASP A 84 -3.48 -4.04 -17.79
C ASP A 84 -3.30 -2.57 -17.38
N CYS A 85 -2.44 -1.81 -18.06
CA CYS A 85 -2.22 -0.40 -17.80
C CYS A 85 -3.00 0.44 -18.83
N PRO A 86 -4.13 1.08 -18.45
CA PRO A 86 -4.88 1.91 -19.38
C PRO A 86 -3.99 3.04 -19.95
N PRO A 87 -4.07 3.35 -21.26
CA PRO A 87 -3.25 4.40 -21.86
C PRO A 87 -3.35 5.74 -21.11
N ALA A 88 -4.56 6.10 -20.68
CA ALA A 88 -4.80 7.32 -19.91
C ALA A 88 -4.12 7.34 -18.54
N LYS A 89 -3.90 6.19 -17.90
CA LYS A 89 -3.16 6.11 -16.63
C LYS A 89 -1.66 6.26 -16.89
N ARG A 90 -1.16 5.64 -17.96
CA ARG A 90 0.25 5.66 -18.34
C ARG A 90 0.72 7.06 -18.75
N SER A 91 -0.07 7.79 -19.53
CA SER A 91 0.29 9.11 -20.06
C SER A 91 -0.17 10.29 -19.20
N ARG A 92 -0.49 10.06 -17.92
CA ARG A 92 -1.07 11.10 -17.05
C ARG A 92 0.03 11.93 -16.39
N GLY A 93 -0.18 13.24 -16.40
CA GLY A 93 0.72 14.21 -15.76
C GLY A 93 1.86 14.64 -16.65
N ASP A 94 2.66 15.57 -16.16
CA ASP A 94 3.84 16.10 -16.84
C ASP A 94 5.10 15.68 -16.07
N SER A 95 5.29 14.36 -15.95
CA SER A 95 6.46 13.78 -15.27
C SER A 95 7.46 13.25 -16.28
N ALA A 96 8.74 13.29 -15.92
CA ALA A 96 9.82 12.75 -16.74
C ALA A 96 9.81 11.21 -16.81
N LEU A 97 9.15 10.53 -15.88
CA LEU A 97 9.04 9.06 -15.83
C LEU A 97 7.58 8.64 -15.73
N HIS A 98 7.19 7.65 -16.52
CA HIS A 98 5.85 7.08 -16.54
C HIS A 98 5.84 5.63 -16.06
N ILE A 99 4.64 5.09 -15.84
CA ILE A 99 4.45 3.67 -15.52
C ILE A 99 5.12 2.81 -16.60
N GLY A 100 5.97 1.88 -16.17
CA GLY A 100 6.72 0.98 -17.02
C GLY A 100 8.08 1.51 -17.50
N ASP A 101 8.41 2.78 -17.29
CA ASP A 101 9.73 3.32 -17.62
C ASP A 101 10.78 2.85 -16.59
N PRO A 102 12.05 2.69 -16.98
CA PRO A 102 13.12 2.31 -16.07
C PRO A 102 13.40 3.43 -15.06
N GLY A 103 13.37 3.10 -13.77
CA GLY A 103 13.76 3.97 -12.67
C GLY A 103 14.83 3.35 -11.77
N PRO A 104 15.21 4.04 -10.68
CA PRO A 104 16.24 3.60 -9.73
C PRO A 104 15.99 2.23 -9.09
N MET A 105 14.73 1.78 -9.02
CA MET A 105 14.32 0.51 -8.42
C MET A 105 13.70 -0.45 -9.43
N GLY A 106 14.07 -0.33 -10.71
CA GLY A 106 13.46 -1.09 -11.80
C GLY A 106 12.34 -0.32 -12.48
N ARG A 107 11.51 -1.01 -13.26
CA ARG A 107 10.41 -0.38 -14.01
C ARG A 107 9.30 0.08 -13.08
N ILE A 108 8.93 1.36 -13.17
CA ILE A 108 7.97 2.03 -12.29
C ILE A 108 6.61 1.32 -12.30
N LEU A 109 6.11 0.91 -11.12
CA LEU A 109 4.85 0.20 -10.92
C LEU A 109 4.68 -1.08 -11.76
N VAL A 110 5.77 -1.77 -12.11
CA VAL A 110 5.69 -3.06 -12.80
C VAL A 110 5.83 -4.21 -11.81
N LEU A 111 4.92 -5.18 -11.91
CA LEU A 111 4.91 -6.38 -11.07
C LEU A 111 6.24 -7.15 -11.21
N GLY A 112 6.87 -7.43 -10.08
CA GLY A 112 8.13 -8.20 -10.00
C GLY A 112 9.40 -7.34 -9.92
N GLU A 113 9.29 -6.03 -10.14
CA GLU A 113 10.43 -5.11 -10.01
C GLU A 113 10.72 -4.79 -8.54
N PRO A 114 11.99 -4.47 -8.18
CA PRO A 114 12.36 -4.15 -6.80
C PRO A 114 11.55 -3.01 -6.15
N GLY A 115 11.14 -2.01 -6.93
CA GLY A 115 10.29 -0.90 -6.47
C GLY A 115 8.86 -1.35 -6.15
N ASN A 116 8.37 -2.41 -6.79
CA ASN A 116 7.00 -2.87 -6.61
C ASN A 116 6.81 -3.81 -5.40
N ASP A 117 7.87 -4.10 -4.65
CA ASP A 117 7.82 -4.87 -3.40
C ASP A 117 7.52 -3.99 -2.16
N PHE A 118 7.28 -4.60 -0.99
CA PHE A 118 6.89 -3.93 0.27
C PHE A 118 8.02 -3.24 1.05
#